data_AF-A0A661XBQ1-F1
#
_entry.id   AF-A0A661XBQ1-F1
#
_cell.length_a   1.000
_cell.length_b   1.000
_cell.length_c   1.000
_cell.angle_alpha   90.00
_cell.angle_beta   90.00
_cell.angle_gamma   90.00
#
_symmetry.space_group_name_H-M   'P 1'
#
loop_
_entity.id
_entity.type
_entity.pdbx_description
1 polymer ?
#
loop_
_entity_poly.entity_id
_entity_poly.type
_entity_poly.pdbx_seq_one_letter_code
_entity_poly.pdbx_strand_id
1 'polypeptide(L)'
;MHFLADECVPYKTITLLKKNGFKIFTVKDLKIAGKSDSIIFNKAKSSKLTLITIDSDFGNIILYPPKIHYGIILLKLNKPNEYKIHSLLIKFLKNTTSKDLKGKLIIIEPTKIRIRK
;
A
#
# COMPACT_ATOMS: atom_id res chain seq x y z
N MET A 1 4.11 6.34 -10.31
CA MET A 1 3.05 6.20 -9.26
C MET A 1 3.61 6.65 -7.93
N HIS A 2 2.77 7.17 -7.04
CA HIS A 2 3.16 7.71 -5.74
C HIS A 2 2.46 6.95 -4.61
N PHE A 3 3.20 6.61 -3.57
CA PHE A 3 2.67 5.81 -2.46
C PHE A 3 2.94 6.46 -1.11
N LEU A 4 2.04 6.23 -0.17
CA LEU A 4 2.26 6.43 1.26
C LEU A 4 2.53 5.06 1.89
N ALA A 5 3.70 4.87 2.49
CA ALA A 5 4.01 3.70 3.29
C ALA A 5 3.68 3.97 4.76
N ASP A 6 2.83 3.11 5.31
CA ASP A 6 2.48 3.06 6.72
C ASP A 6 3.70 2.72 7.61
N GLU A 7 3.63 3.02 8.91
CA GLU A 7 4.70 2.79 9.87
C GLU A 7 5.07 1.31 10.01
N CYS A 8 4.09 0.44 9.87
CA CYS A 8 4.24 -1.00 9.95
C CYS A 8 4.97 -1.60 8.72
N VAL A 9 5.12 -0.85 7.63
CA VAL A 9 5.77 -1.35 6.41
C VAL A 9 7.28 -1.49 6.60
N PRO A 10 7.86 -2.70 6.41
CA PRO A 10 9.29 -2.88 6.59
C PRO A 10 10.15 -2.00 5.67
N TYR A 11 11.26 -1.50 6.20
CA TYR A 11 12.24 -0.70 5.44
C TYR A 11 12.71 -1.40 4.15
N LYS A 12 12.84 -2.73 4.19
CA LYS A 12 13.19 -3.53 3.01
C LYS A 12 12.16 -3.43 1.88
N THR A 13 10.86 -3.37 2.20
CA THR A 13 9.80 -3.15 1.22
C THR A 13 9.91 -1.74 0.62
N ILE A 14 10.14 -0.72 1.45
CA ILE A 14 10.28 0.68 1.02
C ILE A 14 11.47 0.83 0.08
N THR A 15 12.63 0.28 0.45
CA THR A 15 13.85 0.34 -0.38
C THR A 15 13.70 -0.42 -1.69
N LEU A 16 13.05 -1.60 -1.68
CA LEU A 16 12.74 -2.34 -2.90
C LEU A 16 11.89 -1.52 -3.87
N LEU A 17 10.85 -0.87 -3.38
CA LEU A 17 9.97 -0.03 -4.21
C LEU A 17 10.73 1.18 -4.79
N LYS A 18 11.52 1.87 -3.97
CA LYS A 18 12.36 3.00 -4.42
C LYS A 18 13.35 2.56 -5.50
N LYS A 19 14.03 1.43 -5.33
CA LYS A 19 14.95 0.85 -6.33
C LYS A 19 14.28 0.49 -7.66
N ASN A 20 12.96 0.27 -7.67
CA ASN A 20 12.18 0.00 -8.87
C ASN A 20 11.53 1.26 -9.47
N GLY A 21 11.95 2.47 -9.05
CA GLY A 21 11.50 3.74 -9.64
C GLY A 21 10.18 4.27 -9.08
N PHE A 22 9.63 3.66 -8.01
CA PHE A 22 8.44 4.17 -7.35
C PHE A 22 8.78 5.26 -6.33
N LYS A 23 8.01 6.34 -6.32
CA LYS A 23 8.18 7.42 -5.34
C LYS A 23 7.33 7.11 -4.10
N ILE A 24 8.02 6.88 -2.99
CA ILE A 24 7.46 6.47 -1.71
C ILE A 24 7.64 7.59 -0.69
N PHE A 25 6.54 8.04 -0.09
CA PHE A 25 6.51 8.85 1.12
C PHE A 25 6.23 7.92 2.30
N THR A 26 6.93 8.09 3.41
CA THR A 26 6.63 7.41 4.66
C THR A 26 5.78 8.31 5.56
N VAL A 27 5.12 7.73 6.56
CA VAL A 27 4.46 8.53 7.61
C VAL A 27 5.42 9.50 8.31
N LYS A 28 6.71 9.14 8.40
CA LYS A 28 7.78 10.01 8.94
C LYS A 28 8.06 11.19 8.02
N ASP A 29 8.19 10.96 6.72
CA ASP A 29 8.40 12.03 5.72
C ASP A 29 7.27 13.06 5.74
N LEU A 30 6.04 12.61 6.02
CA LEU A 30 4.85 13.45 6.09
C LEU A 30 4.53 13.99 7.49
N LYS A 31 5.41 13.78 8.48
CA LYS A 31 5.23 14.22 9.88
C LYS A 31 3.92 13.73 10.53
N ILE A 32 3.49 12.51 10.18
CA ILE A 32 2.27 11.86 10.71
C ILE A 32 2.57 10.46 11.28
N ALA A 33 3.82 10.17 11.65
CA ALA A 33 4.16 8.94 12.38
C ALA A 33 3.41 8.89 13.73
N GLY A 34 3.01 7.69 14.16
CA GLY A 34 2.20 7.48 15.37
C GLY A 34 0.80 8.09 15.37
N LYS A 35 0.31 8.61 14.23
CA LYS A 35 -1.07 9.08 14.09
C LYS A 35 -2.02 7.91 13.82
N SER A 36 -3.30 8.10 14.09
CA SER A 36 -4.31 7.06 13.88
C SER A 36 -4.52 6.74 12.40
N ASP A 37 -5.05 5.55 12.13
CA ASP A 37 -5.36 5.08 10.77
C ASP A 37 -6.21 6.07 9.98
N SER A 38 -7.19 6.70 10.63
CA SER A 38 -8.04 7.72 10.02
C SER A 38 -7.24 8.92 9.49
N ILE A 39 -6.20 9.36 10.22
CA ILE A 39 -5.32 10.46 9.81
C ILE A 39 -4.42 10.01 8.65
N ILE A 40 -3.83 8.81 8.74
CA ILE A 40 -2.99 8.24 7.69
C ILE A 40 -3.79 8.07 6.39
N PHE A 41 -4.99 7.50 6.49
CA PHE A 41 -5.92 7.33 5.38
C PHE A 41 -6.31 8.67 4.74
N ASN A 42 -6.71 9.64 5.55
CA ASN A 42 -7.08 10.97 5.05
C ASN A 42 -5.89 11.69 4.40
N LYS A 43 -4.67 11.48 4.92
CA LYS A 43 -3.46 12.01 4.29
C LYS A 43 -3.20 11.36 2.92
N ALA A 44 -3.31 10.04 2.81
CA ALA A 44 -3.19 9.33 1.54
C ALA A 44 -4.24 9.82 0.53
N LYS A 45 -5.50 9.93 0.96
CA LYS A 45 -6.62 10.40 0.16
C LYS A 45 -6.42 11.83 -0.35
N SER A 46 -6.18 12.79 0.54
CA SER A 46 -6.00 14.21 0.19
C SER A 46 -4.79 14.43 -0.73
N SER A 47 -3.73 13.63 -0.55
CA SER A 47 -2.49 13.71 -1.34
C SER A 47 -2.54 12.87 -2.62
N LYS A 48 -3.66 12.21 -2.92
CA LYS A 48 -3.84 11.30 -4.07
C LYS A 48 -2.79 10.18 -4.14
N LEU A 49 -2.37 9.68 -2.97
CA LEU A 49 -1.38 8.61 -2.83
C LEU A 49 -2.08 7.26 -2.64
N THR A 50 -1.49 6.19 -3.18
CA THR A 50 -1.89 4.82 -2.83
C THR A 50 -1.25 4.46 -1.49
N LEU A 51 -2.05 4.02 -0.52
CA LEU A 51 -1.56 3.56 0.78
C LEU A 51 -0.99 2.14 0.65
N ILE A 52 0.19 1.90 1.22
CA ILE A 52 0.79 0.56 1.40
C ILE A 52 0.88 0.29 2.89
N THR A 53 0.38 -0.85 3.33
CA THR A 53 0.36 -1.25 4.74
C THR A 53 0.44 -2.78 4.87
N ILE A 54 0.85 -3.26 6.04
CA ILE A 54 0.71 -4.67 6.44
C ILE A 54 -0.42 -4.86 7.47
N ASP A 55 -0.99 -3.75 7.97
CA ASP A 55 -2.07 -3.77 8.93
C ASP A 55 -3.39 -4.19 8.25
N SER A 56 -4.02 -5.21 8.83
CA SER A 56 -5.23 -5.80 8.27
C SER A 56 -6.46 -4.91 8.45
N ASP A 57 -6.41 -3.92 9.35
CA ASP A 57 -7.52 -2.99 9.57
C ASP A 57 -7.82 -2.16 8.33
N PHE A 58 -6.79 -1.74 7.58
CA PHE A 58 -6.96 -1.10 6.26
C PHE A 58 -7.58 -2.00 5.19
N GLY A 59 -7.75 -3.31 5.46
CA GLY A 59 -8.52 -4.23 4.63
C GLY A 59 -10.03 -4.14 4.81
N ASN A 60 -10.51 -3.37 5.79
CA ASN A 60 -11.94 -3.19 6.07
C ASN A 60 -12.58 -2.19 5.10
N ILE A 61 -13.31 -2.72 4.11
CA ILE A 61 -13.99 -1.93 3.08
C ILE A 61 -15.19 -1.11 3.60
N ILE A 62 -15.68 -1.37 4.82
CA ILE A 62 -16.74 -0.55 5.42
C ILE A 62 -16.12 0.73 5.98
N LEU A 63 -14.97 0.61 6.66
CA LEU A 63 -14.21 1.75 7.20
C LEU A 63 -13.48 2.54 6.11
N TYR A 64 -12.98 1.82 5.10
CA TYR A 64 -12.21 2.38 4.00
C TYR A 64 -12.87 2.04 2.66
N PRO A 65 -14.03 2.65 2.34
CA PRO A 65 -14.81 2.26 1.19
C PRO A 65 -14.03 2.44 -0.13
N PRO A 66 -14.13 1.44 -1.03
CA PRO A 66 -13.77 1.65 -2.42
C PRO A 66 -14.42 2.92 -2.97
N LYS A 67 -13.81 3.54 -3.98
CA LYS A 67 -14.16 4.85 -4.59
C LYS A 67 -13.68 6.11 -3.85
N ILE A 68 -13.47 6.10 -2.54
CA ILE A 68 -13.05 7.33 -1.82
C ILE A 68 -11.53 7.48 -1.67
N HIS A 69 -10.75 6.46 -2.03
CA HIS A 69 -9.28 6.47 -1.94
C HIS A 69 -8.61 6.21 -3.30
N TYR A 70 -7.30 6.48 -3.37
CA TYR A 70 -6.48 6.31 -4.58
C TYR A 70 -5.77 4.94 -4.64
N GLY A 71 -6.20 4.04 -3.76
CA GLY A 71 -5.79 2.65 -3.70
C GLY A 71 -5.23 2.31 -2.33
N ILE A 72 -5.50 1.09 -1.87
CA ILE A 72 -4.89 0.51 -0.68
C ILE A 72 -4.24 -0.79 -1.11
N ILE A 73 -2.97 -0.97 -0.77
CA ILE A 73 -2.22 -2.21 -0.96
C ILE A 73 -1.95 -2.80 0.42
N LEU A 74 -2.66 -3.88 0.73
CA LEU A 74 -2.45 -4.69 1.92
C LEU A 74 -1.49 -5.83 1.60
N LEU A 75 -0.30 -5.78 2.18
CA LEU A 75 0.72 -6.81 2.04
C LEU A 75 0.58 -7.84 3.17
N LYS A 76 0.21 -9.08 2.85
CA LYS A 76 0.16 -10.17 3.83
C LYS A 76 1.55 -10.77 4.06
N LEU A 77 2.49 -9.95 4.55
CA LEU A 77 3.88 -10.35 4.79
C LEU A 77 3.95 -11.45 5.85
N ASN A 78 4.63 -12.55 5.51
CA ASN A 78 5.02 -13.59 6.45
C ASN A 78 6.42 -14.12 6.09
N LYS A 79 7.21 -14.50 7.08
CA LYS A 79 8.41 -15.34 6.86
C LYS A 79 7.90 -16.78 6.83
N PRO A 80 8.03 -17.53 5.71
CA PRO A 80 9.15 -17.49 4.75
C PRO A 80 8.89 -16.81 3.39
N ASN A 81 7.69 -16.29 3.12
CA ASN A 81 7.31 -15.89 1.74
C ASN A 81 7.47 -14.40 1.42
N GLU A 82 8.11 -13.61 2.28
CA GLU A 82 8.37 -12.18 2.06
C GLU A 82 8.90 -11.89 0.65
N TYR A 83 9.87 -12.69 0.18
CA TYR A 83 10.45 -12.53 -1.16
C TYR A 83 9.45 -12.77 -2.29
N LYS A 84 8.51 -13.72 -2.14
CA LYS A 84 7.45 -13.98 -3.12
C LYS A 84 6.49 -12.79 -3.18
N ILE A 85 6.13 -12.25 -2.02
CA ILE A 85 5.24 -11.08 -1.93
C ILE A 85 5.91 -9.86 -2.55
N HIS A 86 7.19 -9.62 -2.25
CA HIS A 86 7.99 -8.57 -2.87
C HIS A 86 8.08 -8.70 -4.39
N SER A 87 8.38 -9.91 -4.89
CA SER A 87 8.42 -10.19 -6.33
C SER A 87 7.06 -9.93 -6.99
N LEU A 88 5.98 -10.44 -6.39
CA LEU A 88 4.63 -10.29 -6.90
C LEU A 88 4.15 -8.83 -6.86
N LEU A 89 4.48 -8.09 -5.79
CA LEU A 89 4.23 -6.65 -5.67
C LEU A 89 4.91 -5.87 -6.79
N ILE A 90 6.19 -6.11 -7.04
CA ILE A 90 6.91 -5.42 -8.13
C ILE A 90 6.35 -5.79 -9.49
N LYS A 91 6.12 -7.08 -9.76
CA LYS A 91 5.52 -7.53 -11.02
C LYS A 91 4.15 -6.89 -11.24
N PHE A 92 3.32 -6.84 -10.20
CA PHE A 92 2.00 -6.21 -10.26
C PHE A 92 2.12 -4.72 -10.56
N LEU A 93 2.91 -3.98 -9.79
CA LEU A 93 3.03 -2.53 -9.93
C LEU A 93 3.67 -2.10 -11.26
N LYS A 94 4.59 -2.90 -11.84
CA LYS A 94 5.16 -2.62 -13.16
C LYS A 94 4.13 -2.76 -14.29
N ASN A 95 3.09 -3.57 -14.10
CA ASN A 95 2.04 -3.82 -15.09
C ASN A 95 0.74 -3.05 -14.79
N THR A 96 0.78 -2.07 -13.89
CA THR A 96 -0.41 -1.38 -13.39
C THR A 96 -0.18 0.12 -13.37
N THR A 97 -1.22 0.91 -13.63
CA THR A 97 -1.17 2.38 -13.54
C THR A 97 -1.84 2.90 -12.27
N SER A 98 -1.69 4.18 -11.95
CA SER A 98 -2.43 4.82 -10.84
C SER A 98 -3.95 4.77 -11.04
N LYS A 99 -4.43 4.82 -12.29
CA LYS A 99 -5.86 4.69 -12.62
C LYS A 99 -6.38 3.31 -12.26
N ASP A 100 -5.57 2.28 -12.47
CA ASP A 100 -5.93 0.89 -12.15
C ASP A 100 -5.97 0.62 -10.65
N LEU A 101 -5.27 1.39 -9.82
CA LEU A 101 -5.33 1.26 -8.37
C LEU A 101 -6.45 2.08 -7.73
N LYS A 102 -6.92 3.12 -8.42
CA LYS A 102 -7.88 4.08 -7.86
C LYS A 102 -9.15 3.37 -7.40
N GLY A 103 -9.52 3.62 -6.14
CA GLY A 103 -10.72 3.06 -5.53
C GLY A 103 -10.69 1.54 -5.37
N LYS A 104 -9.51 0.90 -5.39
CA LYS A 104 -9.39 -0.56 -5.20
C LYS A 104 -8.59 -0.90 -3.95
N LEU A 105 -9.02 -1.95 -3.26
CA LEU A 105 -8.22 -2.63 -2.24
C LEU A 105 -7.52 -3.81 -2.91
N ILE A 106 -6.19 -3.76 -2.93
CA ILE A 106 -5.32 -4.79 -3.48
C ILE A 106 -4.70 -5.54 -2.31
N ILE A 107 -4.95 -6.84 -2.22
CA ILE A 107 -4.38 -7.70 -1.19
C ILE A 107 -3.37 -8.61 -1.88
N ILE A 108 -2.10 -8.51 -1.47
CA ILE A 108 -1.02 -9.32 -2.04
C ILE A 108 -0.62 -10.39 -1.03
N GLU A 109 -0.86 -11.64 -1.41
CA GLU A 109 -0.51 -12.84 -0.69
C GLU A 109 0.65 -13.55 -1.43
N PRO A 110 1.36 -14.51 -0.79
CA PRO A 110 2.49 -15.22 -1.40
C PRO A 110 2.24 -15.81 -2.80
N THR A 111 1.00 -16.21 -3.10
CA THR A 111 0.66 -16.94 -4.32
C THR A 111 -0.42 -16.27 -5.16
N LYS A 112 -1.05 -15.20 -4.68
CA LYS A 112 -2.16 -14.56 -5.39
C LYS A 112 -2.33 -13.09 -5.02
N ILE A 113 -3.00 -12.37 -5.91
CA ILE A 113 -3.44 -10.99 -5.72
C ILE A 113 -4.97 -11.00 -5.72
N ARG A 114 -5.58 -10.43 -4.69
CA ARG A 114 -7.04 -10.19 -4.65
C ARG A 114 -7.29 -8.71 -4.87
N ILE A 115 -8.28 -8.38 -5.68
CA ILE A 115 -8.69 -6.99 -5.94
C ILE A 115 -10.15 -6.85 -5.57
N ARG A 116 -10.45 -5.92 -4.67
CA ARG A 116 -11.81 -5.54 -4.27
C ARG A 116 -12.13 -4.13 -4.77
N LYS A 117 -13.37 -3.89 -5.19
CA LYS A 117 -13.88 -2.66 -5.80
C LYS A 117 -15.15 -2.20 -5.10
#